data_AF-A0A382YK88-F1
#
_entry.id   AF-A0A382YK88-F1
#
_cell.length_a   1.000
_cell.length_b   1.000
_cell.length_c   1.000
_cell.angle_alpha   90.00
_cell.angle_beta   90.00
_cell.angle_gamma   90.00
#
_symmetry.space_group_name_H-M   'P 1'
#
loop_
_entity.id
_entity.type
_entity.pdbx_description
1 polymer ?
#
loop_
_entity_poly.entity_id
_entity_poly.type
_entity_poly.pdbx_seq_one_letter_code
_entity_poly.pdbx_strand_id
1 'polypeptide(L)'
;LSTDKAVYPVNALGITKALMEKVIQSTSRKLSEGQTVLTLVRYGNVLFSRGSVIPLFMKLIRENKPLTLTEPRMTRFLLPLKEAINLVGFALENGRQGDIFVRNASSCSMGDLAQALKNIFQSNSEIEIIGMRHGEKMHETLVSKEELLRSEDFGGYLRLSMDDRELSYNKYLNEGERQFGQIEDCTSKNTPQLSVKEIEEMLSGQPEIVSELNRGSKQFETSSVR
;
A
#
# COMPACT_ATOMS: atom_id res chain seq x y z
N LEU A 1 -6.23 -9.52 -7.25
CA LEU A 1 -5.43 -8.73 -6.28
C LEU A 1 -4.33 -7.96 -7.00
N SER A 2 -4.33 -6.63 -6.85
CA SER A 2 -3.35 -5.70 -7.41
C SER A 2 -2.62 -4.91 -6.31
N THR A 3 -1.80 -3.93 -6.69
CA THR A 3 -0.92 -3.13 -5.80
C THR A 3 -0.90 -1.68 -6.26
N ASP A 4 -0.68 -0.75 -5.32
CA ASP A 4 -0.37 0.66 -5.61
C ASP A 4 0.73 0.87 -6.67
N LYS A 5 1.68 -0.06 -6.79
CA LYS A 5 2.72 -0.06 -7.83
C LYS A 5 2.18 -0.22 -9.25
N ALA A 6 0.91 -0.61 -9.41
CA ALA A 6 0.22 -0.63 -10.70
C ALA A 6 -0.15 0.77 -11.20
N VAL A 7 -0.19 1.78 -10.33
CA VAL A 7 -0.46 3.17 -10.71
C VAL A 7 0.86 3.88 -10.99
N TYR A 8 0.97 4.48 -12.18
CA TYR A 8 2.22 5.05 -12.71
C TYR A 8 3.41 4.11 -12.48
N PRO A 9 3.37 2.88 -13.04
CA PRO A 9 4.33 1.83 -12.73
C PRO A 9 5.72 2.16 -13.30
N VAL A 10 6.77 1.97 -12.49
CA VAL A 10 8.17 2.20 -12.88
C VAL A 10 9.01 0.91 -12.92
N ASN A 11 8.45 -0.22 -12.47
CA ASN A 11 9.12 -1.51 -12.43
C ASN A 11 8.24 -2.61 -13.04
N ALA A 12 8.85 -3.74 -13.39
CA ALA A 12 8.17 -4.84 -14.07
C ALA A 12 6.99 -5.42 -13.26
N LEU A 13 7.11 -5.49 -11.93
CA LEU A 13 6.00 -5.91 -11.06
C LEU A 13 4.79 -4.98 -11.19
N GLY A 14 5.02 -3.67 -11.11
CA GLY A 14 3.98 -2.66 -11.29
C GLY A 14 3.34 -2.74 -12.67
N ILE A 15 4.15 -2.84 -13.72
CA ILE A 15 3.68 -2.92 -15.12
C ILE A 15 2.80 -4.16 -15.31
N THR A 16 3.24 -5.33 -14.84
CA THR A 16 2.47 -6.57 -14.97
C THR A 16 1.15 -6.52 -14.18
N LYS A 17 1.13 -5.86 -13.03
CA LYS A 17 -0.09 -5.65 -12.25
C LYS A 17 -1.04 -4.63 -12.88
N ALA A 18 -0.52 -3.55 -13.46
CA ALA A 18 -1.31 -2.60 -14.24
C ALA A 18 -1.93 -3.28 -15.48
N LEU A 19 -1.16 -4.11 -16.19
CA LEU A 19 -1.65 -4.87 -17.32
C LEU A 19 -2.73 -5.87 -16.89
N MET A 20 -2.54 -6.57 -15.77
CA MET A 20 -3.54 -7.46 -15.19
C MET A 20 -4.87 -6.73 -14.92
N GLU A 21 -4.83 -5.53 -14.34
CA GLU A 21 -6.04 -4.72 -14.12
C GLU A 21 -6.76 -4.41 -15.44
N LYS A 22 -6.01 -3.99 -16.47
CA LYS A 22 -6.58 -3.70 -17.80
C LYS A 22 -7.16 -4.95 -18.48
N VAL A 23 -6.50 -6.10 -18.36
CA VAL A 23 -7.00 -7.38 -18.89
C VAL A 23 -8.31 -7.78 -18.22
N ILE A 24 -8.39 -7.67 -16.89
CA ILE A 24 -9.62 -7.97 -16.16
C ILE A 24 -10.74 -6.99 -16.54
N GLN A 25 -10.48 -5.69 -16.58
CA GLN A 25 -11.46 -4.69 -17.03
C GLN A 25 -11.92 -4.92 -18.48
N SER A 26 -11.00 -5.28 -19.38
CA SER A 26 -11.35 -5.59 -20.78
C SER A 26 -12.19 -6.87 -20.89
N THR A 27 -11.93 -7.87 -20.06
CA THR A 27 -12.70 -9.12 -20.04
C THR A 27 -14.08 -8.87 -19.45
N SER A 28 -14.14 -8.06 -18.40
CA SER A 28 -15.36 -7.60 -17.74
C SER A 28 -16.39 -6.99 -18.68
N ARG A 29 -15.95 -6.16 -19.64
CA ARG A 29 -16.86 -5.55 -20.64
C ARG A 29 -17.53 -6.55 -21.59
N LYS A 30 -16.98 -7.75 -21.73
CA LYS A 30 -17.50 -8.79 -22.63
C LYS A 30 -18.48 -9.74 -21.93
N LEU A 31 -18.60 -9.65 -20.61
CA LEU A 31 -19.44 -10.52 -19.81
C LEU A 31 -20.82 -9.89 -19.65
N SER A 32 -21.85 -10.68 -19.91
CA SER A 32 -23.26 -10.29 -19.75
C SER A 32 -23.69 -10.40 -18.29
N GLU A 33 -24.80 -9.73 -17.96
CA GLU A 33 -25.46 -9.88 -16.67
C GLU A 33 -25.78 -11.36 -16.38
N GLY A 34 -25.55 -11.79 -15.13
CA GLY A 34 -25.71 -13.19 -14.71
C GLY A 34 -24.50 -14.10 -14.96
N GLN A 35 -23.44 -13.62 -15.62
CA GLN A 35 -22.16 -14.33 -15.73
C GLN A 35 -21.23 -14.06 -14.54
N THR A 36 -20.03 -14.66 -14.55
CA THR A 36 -19.02 -14.47 -13.50
C THR A 36 -18.65 -13.00 -13.32
N VAL A 37 -18.90 -12.47 -12.12
CA VAL A 37 -18.45 -11.12 -11.75
C VAL A 37 -16.95 -11.12 -11.54
N LEU A 38 -16.25 -10.24 -12.28
CA LEU A 38 -14.81 -10.03 -12.10
C LEU A 38 -14.60 -8.70 -11.40
N THR A 39 -14.01 -8.71 -10.21
CA THR A 39 -13.70 -7.52 -9.43
C THR A 39 -12.24 -7.54 -8.98
N LEU A 40 -11.68 -6.37 -8.74
CA LEU A 40 -10.28 -6.17 -8.36
C LEU A 40 -10.22 -5.46 -7.01
N VAL A 41 -9.12 -5.70 -6.29
CA VAL A 41 -8.70 -4.86 -5.17
C VAL A 41 -7.30 -4.39 -5.43
N ARG A 42 -7.00 -3.16 -5.01
CA ARG A 42 -5.66 -2.57 -5.06
C ARG A 42 -5.34 -1.97 -3.69
N TYR A 43 -4.16 -2.25 -3.18
CA TYR A 43 -3.71 -1.78 -1.89
C TYR A 43 -2.20 -1.53 -1.87
N GLY A 44 -1.76 -0.79 -0.85
CA GLY A 44 -0.35 -0.51 -0.61
C GLY A 44 0.40 -1.64 0.09
N ASN A 45 1.44 -1.29 0.84
CA ASN A 45 2.24 -2.29 1.54
C ASN A 45 1.45 -2.89 2.72
N VAL A 46 1.30 -4.22 2.70
CA VAL A 46 0.77 -4.96 3.84
C VAL A 46 1.87 -5.10 4.90
N LEU A 47 1.56 -4.71 6.13
CA LEU A 47 2.48 -4.83 7.26
C LEU A 47 2.97 -6.28 7.41
N PHE A 48 4.24 -6.45 7.77
CA PHE A 48 4.91 -7.75 7.98
C PHE A 48 4.88 -8.74 6.82
N SER A 49 4.53 -8.30 5.60
CA SER A 49 4.66 -9.14 4.41
C SER A 49 6.11 -9.63 4.24
N ARG A 50 6.29 -10.88 3.79
CA ARG A 50 7.62 -11.49 3.65
C ARG A 50 8.51 -10.66 2.73
N GLY A 51 9.74 -10.39 3.18
CA GLY A 51 10.71 -9.57 2.43
C GLY A 51 10.42 -8.07 2.44
N SER A 52 9.43 -7.59 3.20
CA SER A 52 9.19 -6.16 3.37
C SER A 52 10.17 -5.53 4.37
N VAL A 53 10.13 -4.20 4.43
CA VAL A 53 11.07 -3.38 5.22
C VAL A 53 10.95 -3.58 6.73
N ILE A 54 9.73 -3.80 7.25
CA ILE A 54 9.52 -3.96 8.70
C ILE A 54 10.22 -5.23 9.22
N PRO A 55 10.01 -6.43 8.65
CA PRO A 55 10.77 -7.62 9.01
C PRO A 55 12.29 -7.46 8.83
N LEU A 56 12.73 -6.73 7.80
CA LEU A 56 14.16 -6.44 7.60
C LEU A 56 14.72 -5.60 8.74
N PHE A 57 14.04 -4.51 9.13
CA PHE A 57 14.49 -3.65 10.22
C PHE A 57 14.45 -4.36 11.58
N MET A 58 13.42 -5.16 11.85
CA MET A 58 13.37 -6.02 13.04
C MET A 58 14.56 -6.98 13.08
N LYS A 59 14.88 -7.62 11.94
CA LYS A 59 16.05 -8.50 11.83
C LYS A 59 17.36 -7.75 12.10
N LEU A 60 17.54 -6.58 11.51
CA LEU A 60 18.76 -5.77 11.67
C LEU A 60 18.92 -5.27 13.11
N ILE A 61 17.84 -4.82 13.75
CA ILE A 61 17.81 -4.46 15.18
C ILE A 61 18.23 -5.64 16.05
N ARG A 62 17.65 -6.82 15.83
CA ARG A 62 18.00 -8.05 16.57
C ARG A 62 19.45 -8.45 16.39
N GLU A 63 20.02 -8.20 15.21
CA GLU A 63 21.43 -8.48 14.89
C GLU A 63 22.37 -7.35 15.30
N ASN A 64 21.88 -6.28 15.96
CA ASN A 64 22.63 -5.06 16.27
C ASN A 64 23.35 -4.46 15.05
N LYS A 65 22.71 -4.53 13.89
CA LYS A 65 23.21 -3.96 12.63
C LYS A 65 22.54 -2.62 12.34
N PRO A 66 23.20 -1.76 11.54
CA PRO A 66 22.58 -0.54 11.03
C PRO A 66 21.30 -0.84 10.24
N LEU A 67 20.28 0.00 10.41
CA LEU A 67 19.08 -0.01 9.58
C LEU A 67 19.41 0.61 8.22
N THR A 68 19.40 -0.19 7.16
CA THR A 68 19.67 0.27 5.80
C THR A 68 18.44 0.94 5.21
N LEU A 69 18.43 2.27 5.23
CA LEU A 69 17.32 3.11 4.79
C LEU A 69 17.66 3.73 3.42
N THR A 70 16.76 3.63 2.46
CA THR A 70 17.02 4.14 1.10
C THR A 70 16.98 5.66 1.04
N GLU A 71 15.81 6.26 1.23
CA GLU A 71 15.61 7.71 1.30
C GLU A 71 14.57 8.00 2.39
N PRO A 72 14.93 8.72 3.47
CA PRO A 72 14.06 8.95 4.62
C PRO A 72 12.72 9.61 4.27
N ARG A 73 12.69 10.46 3.24
CA ARG A 73 11.50 11.22 2.82
C ARG A 73 10.55 10.42 1.92
N MET A 74 10.91 9.19 1.55
CA MET A 74 9.97 8.30 0.86
C MET A 74 8.76 8.08 1.74
N THR A 75 7.56 8.03 1.15
CA THR A 75 6.35 7.70 1.89
C THR A 75 5.70 6.43 1.36
N ARG A 76 5.09 5.64 2.25
CA ARG A 76 4.39 4.40 1.89
C ARG A 76 3.08 4.31 2.67
N PHE A 77 2.05 3.79 2.03
CA PHE A 77 0.81 3.43 2.72
C PHE A 77 1.08 2.28 3.69
N LEU A 78 0.54 2.39 4.90
CA LEU A 78 0.57 1.31 5.89
C LEU A 78 -0.79 0.64 5.93
N LEU A 79 -0.84 -0.65 5.58
CA LEU A 79 -2.07 -1.43 5.62
C LEU A 79 -1.90 -2.67 6.52
N PRO A 80 -2.57 -2.74 7.67
CA PRO A 80 -2.59 -3.95 8.47
C PRO A 80 -3.19 -5.12 7.68
N LEU A 81 -2.70 -6.34 7.93
CA LEU A 81 -3.16 -7.55 7.22
C LEU A 81 -4.68 -7.75 7.33
N LYS A 82 -5.24 -7.52 8.53
CA LYS A 82 -6.69 -7.59 8.77
C LYS A 82 -7.46 -6.66 7.84
N GLU A 83 -6.95 -5.45 7.62
CA GLU A 83 -7.61 -4.47 6.75
C GLU A 83 -7.47 -4.81 5.26
N ALA A 84 -6.38 -5.46 4.85
CA ALA A 84 -6.25 -6.03 3.51
C ALA A 84 -7.27 -7.16 3.27
N ILE A 85 -7.50 -8.02 4.27
CA ILE A 85 -8.53 -9.07 4.22
C ILE A 85 -9.93 -8.45 4.14
N ASN A 86 -10.21 -7.45 4.97
CA ASN A 86 -11.49 -6.73 4.97
C ASN A 86 -11.78 -6.08 3.60
N LEU A 87 -10.77 -5.49 2.96
CA LEU A 87 -10.89 -4.95 1.59
C LEU A 87 -11.28 -6.03 0.57
N VAL A 88 -10.70 -7.23 0.67
CA VAL A 88 -11.08 -8.35 -0.21
C VAL A 88 -12.52 -8.78 0.04
N GLY A 89 -12.92 -8.94 1.31
CA GLY A 89 -14.31 -9.28 1.67
C GLY A 89 -15.30 -8.25 1.15
N PHE A 90 -15.01 -6.97 1.36
CA PHE A 90 -15.85 -5.86 0.88
C PHE A 90 -16.02 -5.88 -0.65
N ALA A 91 -14.95 -6.13 -1.40
CA ALA A 91 -15.01 -6.21 -2.85
C ALA A 91 -15.78 -7.44 -3.35
N LEU A 92 -15.75 -8.57 -2.63
CA LEU A 92 -16.54 -9.76 -2.96
C LEU A 92 -18.04 -9.52 -2.75
N GLU A 93 -18.42 -8.78 -1.71
CA GLU A 93 -19.82 -8.48 -1.38
C GLU A 93 -20.42 -7.38 -2.26
N ASN A 94 -19.62 -6.35 -2.60
CA ASN A 94 -20.13 -5.12 -3.22
C ASN A 94 -19.67 -4.93 -4.68
N GLY A 95 -18.87 -5.86 -5.20
CA GLY A 95 -18.23 -5.70 -6.49
C GLY A 95 -19.18 -5.83 -7.67
N ARG A 96 -19.09 -4.89 -8.60
CA ARG A 96 -19.68 -4.98 -9.93
C ARG A 96 -18.59 -5.26 -10.96
N GLN A 97 -19.03 -5.52 -12.18
CA GLN A 97 -18.17 -5.94 -13.27
C GLN A 97 -17.00 -4.96 -13.47
N GLY A 98 -15.77 -5.45 -13.28
CA GLY A 98 -14.51 -4.74 -13.49
C GLY A 98 -14.20 -3.59 -12.54
N ASP A 99 -14.93 -3.46 -11.43
CA ASP A 99 -14.61 -2.50 -10.38
C ASP A 99 -13.22 -2.77 -9.79
N ILE A 100 -12.55 -1.71 -9.37
CA ILE A 100 -11.36 -1.78 -8.52
C ILE A 100 -11.70 -1.14 -7.17
N PHE A 101 -11.61 -1.92 -6.10
CA PHE A 101 -11.74 -1.38 -4.75
C PHE A 101 -10.37 -1.02 -4.18
N VAL A 102 -10.28 0.17 -3.62
CA VAL A 102 -9.17 0.61 -2.78
C VAL A 102 -9.69 0.96 -1.41
N ARG A 103 -8.83 0.87 -0.41
CA ARG A 103 -9.13 1.33 0.94
C ARG A 103 -8.37 2.61 1.23
N ASN A 104 -9.02 3.58 1.87
CA ASN A 104 -8.33 4.74 2.42
C ASN A 104 -7.33 4.28 3.48
N ALA A 105 -6.05 4.55 3.24
CA ALA A 105 -4.97 4.16 4.13
C ALA A 105 -4.12 5.39 4.46
N SER A 106 -3.73 5.49 5.73
CA SER A 106 -2.70 6.43 6.16
C SER A 106 -1.35 5.99 5.63
N SER A 107 -0.42 6.93 5.53
CA SER A 107 0.96 6.66 5.15
C SER A 107 1.93 7.12 6.24
N CYS A 108 3.20 6.81 6.07
CA CYS A 108 4.27 7.40 6.86
C CYS A 108 5.50 7.64 6.00
N SER A 109 6.43 8.46 6.50
CA SER A 109 7.77 8.52 5.94
C SER A 109 8.57 7.26 6.33
N MET A 110 9.53 6.88 5.50
CA MET A 110 10.39 5.72 5.77
C MET A 110 11.37 6.01 6.92
N GLY A 111 11.73 7.28 7.13
CA GLY A 111 12.50 7.72 8.30
C GLY A 111 11.71 7.56 9.60
N ASP A 112 10.45 8.01 9.63
CA ASP A 112 9.59 7.88 10.82
C ASP A 112 9.31 6.41 11.15
N LEU A 113 9.12 5.56 10.12
CA LEU A 113 8.97 4.12 10.31
C LEU A 113 10.22 3.49 10.95
N ALA A 114 11.41 3.88 10.49
CA ALA A 114 12.67 3.40 11.07
C ALA A 114 12.80 3.85 12.54
N GLN A 115 12.47 5.11 12.83
CA GLN A 115 12.53 5.66 14.18
C GLN A 115 11.51 5.00 15.12
N ALA A 116 10.27 4.81 14.67
CA ALA A 116 9.23 4.13 15.44
C ALA A 116 9.65 2.70 15.82
N LEU A 117 10.23 1.95 14.88
CA LEU A 117 10.74 0.61 15.17
C LEU A 117 11.91 0.65 16.17
N LYS A 118 12.84 1.59 16.04
CA LYS A 118 13.90 1.77 17.05
C LYS A 118 13.33 2.04 18.43
N ASN A 119 12.31 2.89 18.54
CA ASN A 119 11.66 3.22 19.81
C ASN A 119 10.97 2.00 20.43
N ILE A 120 10.16 1.26 19.64
CA ILE A 120 9.48 0.04 20.09
C ILE A 120 10.47 -0.99 20.66
N PHE A 121 11.58 -1.20 19.97
CA PHE A 121 12.60 -2.19 20.36
C PHE A 121 13.69 -1.63 21.29
N GLN A 122 13.58 -0.37 21.73
CA GLN A 122 14.59 0.33 22.54
C GLN A 122 16.01 0.19 21.95
N SER A 123 16.12 0.25 20.63
CA SER A 123 17.35 -0.04 19.90
C SER A 123 18.15 1.22 19.61
N ASN A 124 19.46 1.12 19.86
CA ASN A 124 20.45 2.15 19.49
C ASN A 124 21.03 1.93 18.09
N SER A 125 20.50 1.00 17.27
CA SER A 125 20.99 0.76 15.90
C SER A 125 21.08 2.05 15.11
N GLU A 126 22.20 2.27 14.43
CA GLU A 126 22.39 3.39 13.52
C GLU A 126 21.44 3.29 12.32
N ILE A 127 21.12 4.42 11.70
CA ILE A 127 20.37 4.45 10.44
C ILE A 127 21.37 4.83 9.35
N GLU A 128 21.64 3.90 8.43
CA GLU A 128 22.54 4.09 7.30
C GLU A 128 21.72 4.43 6.05
N ILE A 129 21.95 5.61 5.47
CA ILE A 129 21.28 6.03 4.25
C ILE A 129 22.02 5.46 3.04
N ILE A 130 21.42 4.48 2.36
CA ILE A 130 22.02 3.77 1.22
C ILE A 130 21.62 4.35 -0.14
N GLY A 131 20.72 5.33 -0.16
CA GLY A 131 20.19 5.95 -1.38
C GLY A 131 19.04 5.17 -2.02
N MET A 132 18.41 5.79 -3.02
CA MET A 132 17.29 5.19 -3.75
C MET A 132 17.74 3.96 -4.56
N ARG A 133 16.99 2.86 -4.44
CA ARG A 133 17.22 1.68 -5.27
C ARG A 133 16.50 1.84 -6.61
N HIS A 134 16.98 1.10 -7.61
CA HIS A 134 16.37 1.06 -8.93
C HIS A 134 14.92 0.58 -8.87
N GLY A 135 14.03 1.25 -9.61
CA GLY A 135 12.62 0.86 -9.72
C GLY A 135 11.74 1.21 -8.51
N GLU A 136 12.20 2.09 -7.62
CA GLU A 136 11.41 2.63 -6.50
C GLU A 136 10.88 4.04 -6.80
N LYS A 137 9.68 4.35 -6.30
CA LYS A 137 9.10 5.70 -6.33
C LYS A 137 9.35 6.42 -5.00
N MET A 138 9.41 7.75 -5.04
CA MET A 138 9.43 8.57 -3.81
C MET A 138 8.13 8.38 -3.02
N HIS A 139 7.01 8.47 -3.71
CA HIS A 139 5.67 8.33 -3.15
C HIS A 139 4.88 7.34 -4.00
N GLU A 140 4.11 6.47 -3.36
CA GLU A 140 3.22 5.55 -4.05
C GLU A 140 1.91 6.27 -4.38
N THR A 141 1.28 5.86 -5.48
CA THR A 141 -0.03 6.38 -5.89
C THR A 141 -1.03 5.24 -5.76
N LEU A 142 -2.13 5.46 -5.04
CA LEU A 142 -3.17 4.46 -4.85
C LEU A 142 -4.29 4.60 -5.89
N VAL A 143 -4.64 5.84 -6.21
CA VAL A 143 -5.70 6.20 -7.16
C VAL A 143 -5.20 7.37 -8.01
N SER A 144 -5.26 7.23 -9.34
CA SER A 144 -4.96 8.36 -10.23
C SER A 144 -6.11 9.36 -10.23
N LYS A 145 -5.86 10.61 -10.63
CA LYS A 145 -6.87 11.65 -10.80
C LYS A 145 -8.01 11.21 -11.74
N GLU A 146 -7.70 10.45 -12.79
CA GLU A 146 -8.69 9.91 -13.73
C GLU A 146 -9.57 8.85 -13.04
N GLU A 147 -8.98 8.02 -12.19
CA GLU A 147 -9.73 7.03 -11.42
C GLU A 147 -10.59 7.69 -10.32
N LEU A 148 -10.10 8.76 -9.70
CA LEU A 148 -10.85 9.52 -8.69
C LEU A 148 -12.10 10.19 -9.26
N LEU A 149 -12.02 10.77 -10.46
CA LEU A 149 -13.15 11.41 -11.13
C LEU A 149 -14.37 10.49 -11.31
N ARG A 150 -14.12 9.19 -11.43
CA ARG A 150 -15.15 8.15 -11.60
C ARG A 150 -15.32 7.24 -10.38
N SER A 151 -14.88 7.72 -9.22
CA SER A 151 -14.94 6.93 -7.98
C SER A 151 -16.20 7.21 -7.18
N GLU A 152 -16.67 6.19 -6.44
CA GLU A 152 -17.71 6.33 -5.42
C GLU A 152 -17.12 6.02 -4.04
N ASP A 153 -17.42 6.86 -3.04
CA ASP A 153 -16.96 6.70 -1.67
C ASP A 153 -17.96 5.92 -0.81
N PHE A 154 -17.45 4.89 -0.14
CA PHE A 154 -18.18 4.01 0.77
C PHE A 154 -17.74 4.18 2.24
N GLY A 155 -17.28 5.37 2.63
CA GLY A 155 -16.97 5.70 4.03
C GLY A 155 -15.71 5.01 4.57
N GLY A 156 -14.75 4.71 3.69
CA GLY A 156 -13.51 4.00 4.03
C GLY A 156 -12.94 3.19 2.86
N TYR A 157 -13.78 2.92 1.86
CA TYR A 157 -13.41 2.30 0.59
C TYR A 157 -13.78 3.24 -0.54
N LEU A 158 -12.96 3.26 -1.60
CA LEU A 158 -13.35 3.87 -2.87
C LEU A 158 -13.57 2.74 -3.88
N ARG A 159 -14.70 2.81 -4.57
CA ARG A 159 -14.98 1.97 -5.74
C ARG A 159 -14.61 2.75 -6.98
N LEU A 160 -13.58 2.30 -7.68
CA LEU A 160 -13.16 2.86 -8.96
C LEU A 160 -13.89 2.07 -10.05
N SER A 161 -14.96 2.66 -10.57
CA SER A 161 -15.75 1.99 -11.60
C SER A 161 -14.98 1.91 -12.92
N MET A 162 -15.32 0.90 -13.72
CA MET A 162 -14.85 0.86 -15.10
C MET A 162 -15.28 2.13 -15.82
N ASP A 163 -14.46 2.51 -16.78
CA ASP A 163 -14.86 3.53 -17.73
C ASP A 163 -16.13 3.12 -18.50
N ASP A 164 -17.13 3.99 -18.50
CA ASP A 164 -18.47 3.76 -19.05
C ASP A 164 -18.55 3.84 -20.58
N ARG A 165 -17.43 4.15 -21.25
CA ARG A 165 -17.42 4.34 -22.70
C ARG A 165 -17.73 3.01 -23.36
N GLU A 166 -18.90 2.93 -23.98
CA GLU A 166 -19.35 1.85 -24.86
C GLU A 166 -18.37 1.66 -26.04
N LEU A 167 -17.17 1.11 -25.84
CA LEU A 167 -16.15 0.86 -26.87
C LEU A 167 -15.92 2.03 -27.87
N SER A 168 -16.31 3.25 -27.49
CA SER A 168 -16.42 4.38 -28.39
C SER A 168 -15.12 5.17 -28.34
N TYR A 169 -14.39 5.14 -29.46
CA TYR A 169 -13.11 5.84 -29.61
C TYR A 169 -13.26 7.38 -29.59
N ASN A 170 -14.49 7.92 -29.68
CA ASN A 170 -14.75 9.36 -29.71
C ASN A 170 -14.35 10.08 -28.41
N LYS A 171 -14.47 9.43 -27.24
CA LYS A 171 -14.06 9.99 -25.95
C LYS A 171 -12.53 10.06 -25.75
N TYR A 172 -11.70 9.57 -26.70
CA TYR A 172 -10.25 9.80 -26.72
C TYR A 172 -9.85 10.92 -27.70
N LEU A 173 -10.75 11.34 -28.59
CA LEU A 173 -10.45 12.23 -29.71
C LEU A 173 -11.20 13.57 -29.64
N ASN A 174 -12.48 13.59 -29.23
CA ASN A 174 -13.38 14.73 -29.46
C ASN A 174 -14.13 15.26 -28.21
N GLU A 175 -14.14 14.54 -27.09
CA GLU A 175 -14.85 14.93 -25.87
C GLU A 175 -13.91 14.90 -24.66
N GLY A 176 -13.72 16.04 -23.98
CA GLY A 176 -12.97 16.16 -22.73
C GLY A 176 -13.85 16.67 -21.60
N GLU A 177 -13.74 16.07 -20.42
CA GLU A 177 -14.43 16.55 -19.21
C GLU A 177 -13.85 17.90 -18.75
N ARG A 178 -14.68 18.90 -18.49
CA ARG A 178 -14.23 20.26 -18.14
C ARG A 178 -13.84 20.45 -16.66
N GLN A 179 -13.80 19.39 -15.85
CA GLN A 179 -13.54 19.45 -14.39
C GLN A 179 -12.09 19.09 -13.99
N PHE A 180 -11.11 19.14 -14.90
CA PHE A 180 -9.71 18.81 -14.60
C PHE A 180 -8.98 19.74 -13.61
N GLY A 181 -9.60 20.83 -13.16
CA GLY A 181 -8.88 21.95 -12.53
C GLY A 181 -8.39 21.76 -11.09
N GLN A 182 -8.89 20.78 -10.32
CA GLN A 182 -8.63 20.74 -8.85
C GLN A 182 -8.39 19.34 -8.24
N ILE A 183 -8.44 18.26 -9.02
CA ILE A 183 -8.28 16.89 -8.48
C ILE A 183 -6.85 16.42 -8.68
N GLU A 184 -6.15 16.17 -7.58
CA GLU A 184 -4.83 15.55 -7.54
C GLU A 184 -4.91 14.04 -7.37
N ASP A 185 -3.85 13.32 -7.73
CA ASP A 185 -3.73 11.89 -7.47
C ASP A 185 -3.79 11.60 -5.97
N CYS A 186 -4.39 10.47 -5.57
CA CYS A 186 -4.29 9.99 -4.19
C CYS A 186 -2.94 9.29 -4.02
N THR A 187 -2.01 9.96 -3.33
CA THR A 187 -0.65 9.49 -3.10
C THR A 187 -0.35 9.29 -1.63
N SER A 188 0.68 8.51 -1.32
CA SER A 188 1.18 8.38 0.05
C SER A 188 1.77 9.68 0.59
N LYS A 189 1.89 10.75 -0.20
CA LYS A 189 2.36 12.07 0.25
C LYS A 189 1.22 12.96 0.73
N ASN A 190 0.06 12.93 0.06
CA ASN A 190 -1.07 13.82 0.33
C ASN A 190 -2.22 13.14 1.11
N THR A 191 -2.12 11.84 1.40
CA THR A 191 -2.95 11.16 2.41
C THR A 191 -2.49 11.54 3.84
N PRO A 192 -3.31 11.34 4.89
CA PRO A 192 -2.86 11.54 6.27
C PRO A 192 -1.57 10.79 6.59
N GLN A 193 -0.54 11.52 6.99
CA GLN A 193 0.75 10.97 7.37
C GLN A 193 0.82 10.79 8.89
N LEU A 194 1.10 9.56 9.29
CA LEU A 194 1.26 9.19 10.70
C LEU A 194 2.57 9.74 11.24
N SER A 195 2.50 10.35 12.41
CA SER A 195 3.66 10.68 13.24
C SER A 195 4.35 9.41 13.77
N VAL A 196 5.59 9.56 14.23
CA VAL A 196 6.35 8.47 14.87
C VAL A 196 5.52 7.78 15.97
N LYS A 197 4.84 8.55 16.81
CA LYS A 197 4.01 8.02 17.91
C LYS A 197 2.80 7.23 17.39
N GLU A 198 2.11 7.71 16.35
CA GLU A 198 0.98 6.98 15.76
C GLU A 198 1.43 5.70 15.05
N ILE A 199 2.62 5.69 14.45
CA ILE A 199 3.23 4.47 13.91
C ILE A 199 3.53 3.48 15.04
N GLU A 200 4.11 3.95 16.16
CA GLU A 200 4.35 3.12 17.34
C GLU A 200 3.06 2.47 17.86
N GLU A 201 2.00 3.26 18.02
CA GLU A 201 0.68 2.79 18.46
C GLU A 201 0.10 1.75 17.48
N MET A 202 0.19 1.99 16.17
CA MET A 202 -0.27 1.06 15.14
C MET A 202 0.50 -0.27 15.14
N LEU A 203 1.81 -0.23 15.34
CA LEU A 203 2.69 -1.40 15.27
C LEU A 203 2.72 -2.20 16.58
N SER A 204 2.62 -1.54 17.74
CA SER A 204 2.75 -2.19 19.05
C SER A 204 1.68 -3.26 19.30
N GLY A 205 0.49 -3.10 18.72
CA GLY A 205 -0.59 -4.10 18.80
C GLY A 205 -0.46 -5.29 17.85
N GLN A 206 0.55 -5.32 16.98
CA GLN A 206 0.67 -6.34 15.93
C GLN A 206 1.32 -7.61 16.49
N PRO A 207 0.77 -8.82 16.21
CA PRO A 207 1.28 -10.09 16.75
C PRO A 207 2.77 -10.31 16.51
N GLU A 208 3.28 -9.87 15.36
CA GLU A 208 4.67 -10.00 14.95
C GLU A 208 5.62 -9.18 15.85
N ILE A 209 5.21 -7.96 16.24
CA ILE A 209 5.99 -7.11 17.15
C ILE A 209 5.99 -7.71 18.55
N VAL A 210 4.82 -8.09 19.06
CA VAL A 210 4.69 -8.71 20.39
C VAL A 210 5.51 -10.00 20.46
N SER A 211 5.48 -10.82 19.41
CA SER A 211 6.28 -12.05 19.34
C SER A 211 7.78 -11.77 19.38
N GLU A 212 8.24 -10.76 18.66
CA GLU A 212 9.66 -10.43 18.58
C GLU A 212 10.19 -9.79 19.88
N LEU A 213 9.40 -8.94 20.54
CA LEU A 213 9.72 -8.39 21.87
C LEU A 213 9.89 -9.52 22.90
N ASN A 214 8.97 -10.49 22.91
CA ASN A 214 9.02 -11.64 23.82
C ASN A 214 10.23 -12.57 23.56
N ARG A 215 10.74 -12.62 22.32
CA ARG A 215 11.97 -13.37 21.99
C ARG A 215 13.22 -12.68 22.54
N GLY A 216 13.27 -11.35 22.46
CA GLY A 216 14.34 -10.54 23.03
C GLY A 216 14.49 -10.79 24.53
N SER A 217 13.39 -10.71 25.29
CA SER A 217 13.40 -10.93 26.75
C SER A 217 13.97 -12.30 27.17
N LYS A 218 13.67 -13.36 26.41
CA LYS A 218 14.19 -14.72 26.69
C LYS A 218 15.69 -14.89 26.41
N GLN A 219 16.26 -14.11 25.48
CA GLN A 219 17.71 -14.13 25.21
C GLN A 219 18.53 -13.42 26.30
N PHE A 220 17.97 -12.40 26.96
CA PHE A 220 18.61 -11.73 28.10
C PHE A 220 18.58 -12.59 29.37
N GLU A 221 17.48 -13.31 29.66
CA GLU A 221 17.42 -14.21 30.82
C GLU A 221 18.41 -15.37 30.75
N THR A 222 18.72 -15.88 29.56
CA THR A 222 19.65 -17.01 29.37
C THR A 222 21.13 -16.60 29.38
N SER A 223 21.43 -15.31 29.22
CA SER A 223 22.80 -14.77 29.26
C SER A 223 23.20 -14.22 30.63
N SER A 224 22.28 -14.12 31.59
CA SER A 224 22.56 -13.76 33.00
C SER A 224 22.78 -14.97 33.93
N VAL A 225 22.86 -16.20 33.41
CA VAL A 225 23.11 -17.44 34.19
C VAL A 225 24.42 -18.11 33.77
N ARG A 226 25.45 -17.34 33.44
CA ARG A 226 26.82 -17.83 33.25
C ARG A 226 27.84 -16.94 33.93
#